data_AF-A0AB36JWG2-F1
#
_entry.id   AF-A0AB36JWG2-F1
#
_cell.length_a   1.000
_cell.length_b   1.000
_cell.length_c   1.000
_cell.angle_alpha   90.00
_cell.angle_beta   90.00
_cell.angle_gamma   90.00
#
_symmetry.space_group_name_H-M   'P 1'
#
loop_
_entity.id
_entity.type
_entity.pdbx_description
1 polymer ?
#
loop_
_entity_poly.entity_id
_entity_poly.type
_entity_poly.pdbx_seq_one_letter_code
_entity_poly.pdbx_strand_id
1 'polypeptide(L)'
;MSQVIETSQRVYPFPPKPVALSDEEKKQHVARIKQLLEEKDAVLVAHYYTDPEIQALAEETGGCVADSLEMARFGNQHSASTLIVAGVRFMGETAKILTPEKTVLMPTLNAECSLDLGCPADEFTAFCDAHPDHTVVVYANTSAAVKARADWVVTSSIALEIVEHLDSQDKPIIWAPDRHLGAYIEKETGADMVLWQGECVVHDEFSAQALEKMKHLYPDAAILVHPESPASVVKMADAVGSTSQLIKAAQTLPNEKLIVATDKGIFYKMQQMVPEKELVEAPTAGAGATCRSCAHCPWMAMNGLKAIENALENGGEEHEIHVDDTVREKALIPLNRMLNFAAEMKG
;
A
#
# COMPACT_ATOMS: atom_id res chain seq x y z
N MET A 1 -29.52 4.01 -5.44
CA MET A 1 -29.67 4.23 -3.99
C MET A 1 -28.72 3.26 -3.32
N SER A 2 -27.50 3.69 -2.98
CA SER A 2 -26.53 2.81 -2.32
C SER A 2 -27.09 2.34 -0.98
N GLN A 3 -27.27 1.03 -0.84
CA GLN A 3 -27.51 0.44 0.47
C GLN A 3 -26.20 0.57 1.25
N VAL A 4 -26.16 1.53 2.17
CA VAL A 4 -25.06 1.64 3.13
C VAL A 4 -25.22 0.48 4.11
N ILE A 5 -24.42 -0.57 3.92
CA ILE A 5 -24.26 -1.62 4.92
C ILE A 5 -23.47 -1.00 6.06
N GLU A 6 -24.08 -0.85 7.25
CA GLU A 6 -23.40 -0.42 8.47
C GLU A 6 -22.32 -1.46 8.85
N THR A 7 -21.08 -1.23 8.43
CA THR A 7 -19.94 -1.90 9.05
C THR A 7 -19.70 -1.27 10.42
N SER A 8 -19.79 -2.08 11.48
CA SER A 8 -19.42 -1.67 12.83
C SER A 8 -18.04 -1.01 12.80
N GLN A 9 -17.83 0.05 13.58
CA GLN A 9 -16.52 0.68 13.72
C GLN A 9 -15.50 -0.37 14.17
N ARG A 10 -14.75 -0.95 13.23
CA ARG A 10 -13.71 -1.93 13.51
C ARG A 10 -12.57 -1.20 14.21
N VAL A 11 -12.34 -1.55 15.47
CA VAL A 11 -11.20 -1.05 16.24
C VAL A 11 -10.02 -1.96 15.96
N TYR A 12 -9.02 -1.44 15.25
CA TYR A 12 -7.78 -2.16 14.99
C TYR A 12 -6.81 -1.95 16.16
N PRO A 13 -6.33 -3.00 16.83
CA PRO A 13 -5.27 -2.86 17.83
C PRO A 13 -3.97 -2.49 17.12
N PHE A 14 -3.44 -1.30 17.40
CA PHE A 14 -2.16 -0.90 16.82
C PHE A 14 -1.00 -1.64 17.48
N PRO A 15 0.02 -2.04 16.70
CA PRO A 15 1.23 -2.60 17.25
C PRO A 15 1.94 -1.60 18.17
N PRO A 16 2.71 -2.09 19.17
CA PRO A 16 3.55 -1.21 19.97
C PRO A 16 4.57 -0.50 19.09
N LYS A 17 4.89 0.74 19.43
CA LYS A 17 5.95 1.49 18.72
C LYS A 17 7.28 0.73 18.82
N PRO A 18 8.03 0.59 17.71
CA PRO A 18 9.35 -0.02 17.75
C PRO A 18 10.28 0.68 18.74
N VAL A 19 11.18 -0.09 19.34
CA VAL A 19 12.22 0.45 20.22
C VAL A 19 13.25 1.19 19.36
N ALA A 20 13.53 2.45 19.71
CA ALA A 20 14.52 3.25 19.00
C ALA A 20 15.93 2.67 19.20
N LEU A 21 16.64 2.50 18.09
CA LEU A 21 18.03 2.05 18.06
C LEU A 21 18.98 3.26 18.12
N SER A 22 20.11 3.10 18.82
CA SER A 22 21.23 4.03 18.74
C SER A 22 21.93 3.96 17.38
N ASP A 23 22.68 5.01 17.01
CA ASP A 23 23.40 5.06 15.73
C ASP A 23 24.40 3.90 15.57
N GLU A 24 24.97 3.42 16.68
CA GLU A 24 25.90 2.29 16.66
C GLU A 24 25.16 0.98 16.42
N GLU A 25 24.03 0.74 17.09
CA GLU A 25 23.19 -0.44 16.84
C GLU A 25 22.66 -0.46 15.39
N LYS A 26 22.26 0.70 14.85
CA LYS A 26 21.83 0.82 13.46
C LYS A 26 22.92 0.38 12.49
N LYS A 27 24.16 0.86 12.68
CA LYS A 27 25.31 0.48 11.84
C LYS A 27 25.61 -1.01 11.92
N GLN A 28 25.54 -1.58 13.11
CA GLN A 28 25.75 -3.02 13.32
C GLN A 28 24.70 -3.85 12.59
N HIS A 29 23.42 -3.49 12.74
CA HIS A 29 22.33 -4.18 12.04
C HIS A 29 22.45 -4.05 10.52
N VAL A 30 22.73 -2.85 9.99
CA VAL A 30 22.93 -2.63 8.55
C VAL A 30 24.07 -3.50 8.01
N ALA A 31 25.22 -3.54 8.70
CA ALA A 31 26.35 -4.36 8.29
C ALA A 31 26.00 -5.85 8.29
N ARG A 32 25.29 -6.31 9.33
CA ARG A 32 24.88 -7.71 9.45
C ARG A 32 23.85 -8.11 8.40
N ILE A 33 22.86 -7.27 8.13
CA ILE A 33 21.84 -7.51 7.09
C ILE A 33 22.51 -7.64 5.72
N LYS A 34 23.46 -6.76 5.36
CA LYS A 34 24.19 -6.86 4.09
C LYS A 34 24.87 -8.22 3.91
N GLN A 35 25.56 -8.68 4.95
CA GLN A 35 26.19 -10.01 4.94
C GLN A 35 25.15 -11.12 4.78
N LEU A 36 24.05 -11.05 5.52
CA LEU A 36 22.98 -12.04 5.47
C LEU A 36 22.27 -12.10 4.11
N LEU A 37 22.10 -10.97 3.44
CA LEU A 37 21.52 -10.94 2.10
C LEU A 37 22.37 -11.75 1.11
N GLU A 38 23.69 -11.63 1.18
CA GLU A 38 24.61 -12.45 0.38
C GLU A 38 24.59 -13.93 0.80
N GLU A 39 24.67 -14.21 2.10
CA GLU A 39 24.69 -15.57 2.65
C GLU A 39 23.44 -16.38 2.32
N LYS A 40 22.29 -15.71 2.20
CA LYS A 40 20.97 -16.33 1.99
C LYS A 40 20.48 -16.22 0.55
N ASP A 41 21.29 -15.68 -0.37
CA ASP A 41 20.86 -15.34 -1.73
C ASP A 41 19.51 -14.61 -1.70
N ALA A 42 19.47 -13.52 -0.93
CA ALA A 42 18.27 -12.77 -0.62
C ALA A 42 18.33 -11.35 -1.18
N VAL A 43 17.18 -10.84 -1.63
CA VAL A 43 17.01 -9.45 -2.04
C VAL A 43 15.95 -8.75 -1.20
N LEU A 44 16.25 -7.52 -0.78
CA LEU A 44 15.33 -6.68 0.01
C LEU A 44 14.46 -5.81 -0.91
N VAL A 45 13.14 -5.95 -0.78
CA VAL A 45 12.17 -5.04 -1.41
C VAL A 45 11.44 -4.27 -0.32
N ALA A 46 11.42 -2.96 -0.43
CA ALA A 46 10.84 -2.07 0.57
C ALA A 46 9.72 -1.22 -0.04
N HIS A 47 8.61 -1.10 0.68
CA HIS A 47 7.56 -0.17 0.29
C HIS A 47 7.99 1.27 0.59
N TYR A 48 7.49 2.23 -0.20
CA TYR A 48 7.72 3.67 0.02
C TYR A 48 7.35 4.17 1.42
N TYR A 49 6.52 3.44 2.18
CA TYR A 49 6.08 3.84 3.51
C TYR A 49 6.93 3.26 4.65
N THR A 50 7.96 2.49 4.32
CA THR A 50 8.93 2.02 5.32
C THR A 50 9.83 3.17 5.78
N ASP A 51 10.50 3.00 6.92
CA ASP A 51 11.39 4.03 7.44
C ASP A 51 12.53 4.37 6.44
N PRO A 52 13.00 5.63 6.40
CA PRO A 52 14.06 6.08 5.50
C PRO A 52 15.32 5.20 5.50
N GLU A 53 15.69 4.65 6.66
CA GLU A 53 16.85 3.76 6.79
C GLU A 53 16.65 2.40 6.12
N ILE A 54 15.41 1.92 6.04
CA ILE A 54 15.05 0.68 5.35
C ILE A 54 15.03 0.90 3.84
N GLN A 55 14.45 2.03 3.41
CA GLN A 55 14.49 2.43 2.01
C GLN A 55 15.95 2.59 1.53
N ALA A 56 16.79 3.29 2.29
CA ALA A 56 18.22 3.43 1.98
C ALA A 56 18.93 2.07 1.91
N LEU A 57 18.66 1.17 2.86
CA LEU A 57 19.26 -0.16 2.87
C LEU A 57 18.85 -0.99 1.64
N ALA A 58 17.58 -0.93 1.22
CA ALA A 58 17.10 -1.61 0.03
C ALA A 58 17.83 -1.08 -1.22
N GLU A 59 17.98 0.24 -1.36
CA GLU A 59 18.71 0.84 -2.49
C GLU A 59 20.20 0.47 -2.48
N GLU A 60 20.85 0.52 -1.32
CA GLU A 60 22.28 0.24 -1.18
C GLU A 60 22.63 -1.23 -1.45
N THR A 61 21.69 -2.15 -1.22
CA THR A 61 21.90 -3.61 -1.36
C THR A 61 21.45 -4.17 -2.72
N GLY A 62 21.10 -3.31 -3.67
CA GLY A 62 20.62 -3.72 -5.00
C GLY A 62 19.19 -4.23 -5.02
N GLY A 63 18.44 -3.96 -3.95
CA GLY A 63 16.99 -4.16 -3.87
C GLY A 63 16.19 -3.05 -4.54
N CYS A 64 14.90 -2.94 -4.18
CA CYS A 64 14.04 -1.88 -4.72
C CYS A 64 13.21 -1.16 -3.65
N VAL A 65 12.95 0.12 -3.88
CA VAL A 65 11.99 0.93 -3.12
C VAL A 65 10.87 1.36 -4.05
N ALA A 66 9.67 0.85 -3.78
CA ALA A 66 8.59 0.84 -4.77
C ALA A 66 7.19 0.82 -4.15
N ASP A 67 6.17 1.00 -5.00
CA ASP A 67 4.79 0.65 -4.66
C ASP A 67 4.56 -0.87 -4.78
N SER A 68 3.39 -1.35 -4.34
CA SER A 68 3.11 -2.79 -4.31
C SER A 68 3.20 -3.47 -5.67
N LEU A 69 2.84 -2.78 -6.76
CA LEU A 69 2.89 -3.36 -8.11
C LEU A 69 4.34 -3.56 -8.56
N GLU A 70 5.17 -2.54 -8.37
CA GLU A 70 6.56 -2.59 -8.79
C GLU A 70 7.40 -3.53 -7.88
N MET A 71 7.12 -3.59 -6.58
CA MET A 71 7.73 -4.59 -5.68
C MET A 71 7.43 -6.03 -6.13
N ALA A 72 6.17 -6.31 -6.49
CA ALA A 72 5.75 -7.62 -6.98
C ALA A 72 6.43 -7.99 -8.31
N ARG A 73 6.52 -7.03 -9.24
CA ARG A 73 7.22 -7.21 -10.52
C ARG A 73 8.72 -7.46 -10.32
N PHE A 74 9.38 -6.64 -9.52
CA PHE A 74 10.80 -6.77 -9.21
C PHE A 74 11.09 -8.13 -8.56
N GLY A 75 10.36 -8.50 -7.51
CA GLY A 75 10.57 -9.76 -6.80
C GLY A 75 10.41 -11.00 -7.70
N ASN A 76 9.44 -10.96 -8.62
CA ASN A 76 9.21 -12.01 -9.61
C ASN A 76 10.35 -12.14 -10.62
N GLN A 77 10.92 -11.01 -11.07
CA GLN A 77 11.97 -11.00 -12.09
C GLN A 77 13.38 -11.16 -11.54
N HIS A 78 13.59 -10.87 -10.25
CA HIS A 78 14.91 -10.97 -9.62
C HIS A 78 15.38 -12.42 -9.54
N SER A 79 16.69 -12.68 -9.64
CA SER A 79 17.24 -14.04 -9.66
C SER A 79 17.37 -14.69 -8.28
N ALA A 80 17.40 -13.88 -7.21
CA ALA A 80 17.53 -14.34 -5.83
C ALA A 80 16.44 -15.37 -5.47
N SER A 81 16.86 -16.45 -4.82
CA SER A 81 15.99 -17.52 -4.30
C SER A 81 15.20 -17.10 -3.05
N THR A 82 15.69 -16.09 -2.33
CA THR A 82 15.01 -15.51 -1.18
C THR A 82 14.60 -14.05 -1.46
N LEU A 83 13.38 -13.70 -1.05
CA LEU A 83 12.87 -12.33 -1.10
C LEU A 83 12.50 -11.91 0.32
N ILE A 84 13.06 -10.80 0.81
CA ILE A 84 12.61 -10.18 2.05
C ILE A 84 11.77 -8.95 1.73
N VAL A 85 10.49 -9.02 2.09
CA VAL A 85 9.48 -8.00 1.82
C VAL A 85 9.32 -7.11 3.05
N ALA A 86 9.96 -5.95 3.04
CA ALA A 86 9.73 -4.89 4.03
C ALA A 86 8.46 -4.11 3.65
N GLY A 87 7.34 -4.55 4.22
CA GLY A 87 6.00 -4.06 3.91
C GLY A 87 4.97 -4.66 4.85
N VAL A 88 3.77 -4.93 4.34
CA VAL A 88 2.68 -5.56 5.11
C VAL A 88 2.25 -6.89 4.49
N ARG A 89 1.53 -7.71 5.24
CA ARG A 89 1.35 -9.15 5.00
C ARG A 89 0.82 -9.47 3.62
N PHE A 90 -0.21 -8.78 3.15
CA PHE A 90 -0.76 -9.00 1.82
C PHE A 90 0.28 -8.79 0.70
N MET A 91 1.30 -7.95 0.91
CA MET A 91 2.38 -7.73 -0.06
C MET A 91 3.30 -8.95 -0.11
N GLY A 92 3.65 -9.52 1.06
CA GLY A 92 4.35 -10.79 1.17
C GLY A 92 3.56 -11.94 0.54
N GLU A 93 2.26 -12.03 0.80
CA GLU A 93 1.35 -13.00 0.17
C GLU A 93 1.33 -12.85 -1.34
N THR A 94 1.26 -11.61 -1.85
CA THR A 94 1.29 -11.34 -3.29
C THR A 94 2.60 -11.80 -3.91
N ALA A 95 3.73 -11.53 -3.25
CA ALA A 95 5.03 -12.01 -3.71
C ALA A 95 5.07 -13.55 -3.73
N LYS A 96 4.61 -14.23 -2.68
CA LYS A 96 4.57 -15.70 -2.62
C LYS A 96 3.63 -16.31 -3.67
N ILE A 97 2.53 -15.64 -4.00
CA ILE A 97 1.63 -16.09 -5.08
C ILE A 97 2.34 -16.08 -6.44
N LEU A 98 3.11 -15.04 -6.71
CA LEU A 98 3.82 -14.84 -7.98
C LEU A 98 5.10 -15.68 -8.09
N THR A 99 5.78 -15.94 -6.98
CA THR A 99 7.01 -16.73 -6.91
C THR A 99 6.87 -17.90 -5.92
N PRO A 100 6.04 -18.92 -6.23
CA PRO A 100 5.79 -20.03 -5.31
C PRO A 100 7.06 -20.78 -4.91
N GLU A 101 8.06 -20.82 -5.79
CA GLU A 101 9.34 -21.49 -5.60
C GLU A 101 10.31 -20.76 -4.67
N LYS A 102 10.12 -19.45 -4.47
CA LYS A 102 11.02 -18.64 -3.63
C LYS A 102 10.64 -18.71 -2.15
N THR A 103 11.65 -18.55 -1.30
CA THR A 103 11.42 -18.25 0.11
C THR A 103 11.06 -16.77 0.23
N VAL A 104 9.85 -16.49 0.71
CA VAL A 104 9.37 -15.10 0.90
C VAL A 104 9.31 -14.83 2.39
N LEU A 105 10.23 -13.98 2.87
CA LEU A 105 10.33 -13.57 4.25
C LEU A 105 9.71 -12.18 4.45
N MET A 106 9.20 -11.94 5.64
CA MET A 106 8.85 -10.63 6.14
C MET A 106 9.57 -10.36 7.46
N PRO A 107 9.91 -9.09 7.76
CA PRO A 107 10.47 -8.72 9.07
C PRO A 107 9.60 -9.19 10.23
N THR A 108 8.28 -9.20 10.04
CA THR A 108 7.32 -9.87 10.93
C THR A 108 6.02 -10.13 10.18
N LEU A 109 5.40 -11.30 10.40
CA LEU A 109 4.09 -11.62 9.84
C LEU A 109 2.94 -10.85 10.50
N ASN A 110 3.21 -10.13 11.61
CA ASN A 110 2.24 -9.27 12.29
C ASN A 110 2.09 -7.87 11.66
N ALA A 111 2.89 -7.54 10.64
CA ALA A 111 2.76 -6.29 9.89
C ALA A 111 1.54 -6.37 8.96
N GLU A 112 0.35 -6.11 9.49
CA GLU A 112 -0.93 -6.22 8.78
C GLU A 112 -1.35 -4.90 8.10
N CYS A 113 -2.56 -4.87 7.51
CA CYS A 113 -3.15 -3.66 6.92
C CYS A 113 -4.61 -3.51 7.36
N SER A 114 -5.05 -2.31 7.74
CA SER A 114 -6.45 -2.10 8.15
C SER A 114 -7.45 -2.40 7.04
N LEU A 115 -7.07 -2.20 5.78
CA LEU A 115 -7.90 -2.52 4.63
C LEU A 115 -8.10 -4.03 4.46
N ASP A 116 -7.04 -4.80 4.69
CA ASP A 116 -7.10 -6.27 4.64
C ASP A 116 -7.88 -6.83 5.83
N LEU A 117 -7.53 -6.42 7.05
CA LEU A 117 -8.25 -6.79 8.28
C LEU A 117 -9.72 -6.34 8.25
N GLY A 118 -10.02 -5.26 7.54
CA GLY A 118 -11.35 -4.72 7.32
C GLY A 118 -12.18 -5.49 6.30
N CYS A 119 -11.60 -6.49 5.61
CA CYS A 119 -12.24 -7.26 4.55
C CYS A 119 -12.03 -8.79 4.74
N PRO A 120 -12.63 -9.41 5.76
CA PRO A 120 -12.46 -10.84 6.02
C PRO A 120 -13.05 -11.68 4.89
N ALA A 121 -12.33 -12.73 4.48
CA ALA A 121 -12.67 -13.51 3.30
C ALA A 121 -14.08 -14.12 3.34
N ASP A 122 -14.54 -14.60 4.50
CA ASP A 122 -15.87 -15.21 4.64
C ASP A 122 -16.99 -14.16 4.48
N GLU A 123 -16.85 -13.01 5.12
CA GLU A 123 -17.81 -11.91 5.01
C GLU A 123 -17.82 -11.31 3.59
N PHE A 124 -16.64 -11.14 3.00
CA PHE A 124 -16.51 -10.65 1.62
C PHE A 124 -17.10 -11.64 0.61
N THR A 125 -16.93 -12.94 0.83
CA THR A 125 -17.55 -13.98 -0.01
C THR A 125 -19.06 -13.89 0.05
N ALA A 126 -19.64 -13.77 1.25
CA ALA A 126 -21.09 -13.60 1.41
C ALA A 126 -21.60 -12.31 0.74
N PHE A 127 -20.83 -11.22 0.79
CA PHE A 127 -21.14 -9.98 0.11
C PHE A 127 -21.11 -10.13 -1.42
N CYS A 128 -20.14 -10.86 -1.97
CA CYS A 128 -20.10 -11.18 -3.39
C CYS A 128 -21.26 -12.09 -3.83
N ASP A 129 -21.61 -13.08 -3.02
CA ASP A 129 -22.69 -14.03 -3.31
C ASP A 129 -24.08 -13.38 -3.28
N ALA A 130 -24.24 -12.26 -2.57
CA ALA A 130 -25.43 -11.43 -2.61
C ALA A 130 -25.57 -10.61 -3.90
N HIS A 131 -24.51 -10.52 -4.71
CA HIS A 131 -24.46 -9.77 -5.97
C HIS A 131 -23.84 -10.63 -7.09
N PRO A 132 -24.46 -11.78 -7.45
CA PRO A 132 -23.82 -12.80 -8.29
C PRO A 132 -23.54 -12.35 -9.73
N ASP A 133 -24.21 -11.30 -10.20
CA ASP A 133 -24.04 -10.75 -11.57
C ASP A 133 -22.94 -9.69 -11.67
N HIS A 134 -22.27 -9.34 -10.56
CA HIS A 134 -21.24 -8.29 -10.54
C HIS A 134 -19.84 -8.86 -10.81
N THR A 135 -19.02 -8.11 -11.54
CA THR A 135 -17.59 -8.37 -11.65
C THR A 135 -16.90 -7.94 -10.37
N VAL A 136 -16.15 -8.86 -9.73
CA VAL A 136 -15.50 -8.59 -8.45
C VAL A 136 -14.11 -7.99 -8.66
N VAL A 137 -13.95 -6.72 -8.32
CA VAL A 137 -12.69 -5.98 -8.41
C VAL A 137 -12.20 -5.70 -6.99
N VAL A 138 -11.01 -6.21 -6.64
CA VAL A 138 -10.39 -5.95 -5.34
C VAL A 138 -9.08 -5.20 -5.49
N TYR A 139 -8.86 -4.25 -4.61
CA TYR A 139 -7.58 -3.59 -4.46
C TYR A 139 -6.55 -4.59 -3.91
N ALA A 140 -5.28 -4.42 -4.26
CA ALA A 140 -4.19 -5.29 -3.84
C ALA A 140 -4.06 -5.43 -2.31
N ASN A 141 -4.57 -4.45 -1.56
CA ASN A 141 -4.56 -4.37 -0.10
C ASN A 141 -5.61 -5.30 0.55
N THR A 142 -5.62 -6.57 0.14
CA THR A 142 -6.49 -7.64 0.65
C THR A 142 -5.73 -8.95 0.74
N SER A 143 -6.16 -9.87 1.58
CA SER A 143 -5.55 -11.20 1.73
C SER A 143 -5.57 -12.02 0.45
N ALA A 144 -4.70 -13.04 0.39
CA ALA A 144 -4.70 -14.05 -0.67
C ALA A 144 -6.08 -14.71 -0.87
N ALA A 145 -6.83 -14.95 0.21
CA ALA A 145 -8.16 -15.56 0.14
C ALA A 145 -9.19 -14.63 -0.52
N VAL A 146 -9.15 -13.32 -0.23
CA VAL A 146 -9.99 -12.33 -0.92
C VAL A 146 -9.61 -12.22 -2.39
N LYS A 147 -8.30 -12.19 -2.70
CA LYS A 147 -7.82 -12.21 -4.09
C LYS A 147 -8.31 -13.46 -4.84
N ALA A 148 -8.35 -14.62 -4.20
CA ALA A 148 -8.85 -15.86 -4.79
C ALA A 148 -10.36 -15.85 -5.10
N ARG A 149 -11.15 -14.96 -4.48
CA ARG A 149 -12.57 -14.76 -4.75
C ARG A 149 -12.84 -13.75 -5.87
N ALA A 150 -11.84 -12.95 -6.23
CA ALA A 150 -11.98 -11.80 -7.14
C ALA A 150 -11.78 -12.16 -8.61
N ASP A 151 -12.39 -11.36 -9.49
CA ASP A 151 -12.14 -11.40 -10.94
C ASP A 151 -10.94 -10.54 -11.32
N TRP A 152 -10.71 -9.44 -10.61
CA TRP A 152 -9.60 -8.53 -10.86
C TRP A 152 -8.95 -8.12 -9.55
N VAL A 153 -7.62 -8.08 -9.56
CA VAL A 153 -6.84 -7.33 -8.56
C VAL A 153 -6.41 -6.03 -9.23
N VAL A 154 -6.40 -4.93 -8.48
CA VAL A 154 -5.88 -3.64 -8.98
C VAL A 154 -4.92 -3.02 -7.98
N THR A 155 -4.16 -2.02 -8.42
CA THR A 155 -3.49 -1.08 -7.51
C THR A 155 -4.02 0.33 -7.75
N SER A 156 -3.78 1.26 -6.83
CA SER A 156 -4.20 2.65 -6.99
C SER A 156 -3.64 3.32 -8.25
N SER A 157 -2.56 2.78 -8.83
CA SER A 157 -1.93 3.31 -10.05
C SER A 157 -2.65 2.98 -11.36
N ILE A 158 -3.56 1.99 -11.36
CA ILE A 158 -4.25 1.48 -12.56
C ILE A 158 -5.75 1.23 -12.31
N ALA A 159 -6.26 1.59 -11.13
CA ALA A 159 -7.61 1.26 -10.71
C ALA A 159 -8.66 1.98 -11.56
N LEU A 160 -8.42 3.24 -11.93
CA LEU A 160 -9.31 4.00 -12.80
C LEU A 160 -9.39 3.33 -14.17
N GLU A 161 -8.25 3.04 -14.79
CA GLU A 161 -8.18 2.53 -16.16
C GLU A 161 -8.78 1.12 -16.28
N ILE A 162 -8.60 0.27 -15.26
CA ILE A 162 -9.26 -1.04 -15.22
C ILE A 162 -10.77 -0.89 -15.05
N VAL A 163 -11.23 0.00 -14.18
CA VAL A 163 -12.68 0.17 -13.95
C VAL A 163 -13.35 0.83 -15.17
N GLU A 164 -12.73 1.81 -15.82
CA GLU A 164 -13.21 2.37 -17.10
C GLU A 164 -13.30 1.30 -18.18
N HIS A 165 -12.31 0.42 -18.27
CA HIS A 165 -12.33 -0.70 -19.22
C HIS A 165 -13.49 -1.68 -18.93
N LEU A 166 -13.77 -1.97 -17.66
CA LEU A 166 -14.88 -2.84 -17.28
C LEU A 166 -16.24 -2.18 -17.46
N ASP A 167 -16.35 -0.90 -17.13
CA ASP A 167 -17.56 -0.09 -17.34
C ASP A 167 -17.93 0.00 -18.82
N SER A 168 -16.93 0.14 -19.70
CA SER A 168 -17.14 0.12 -21.16
C SER A 168 -17.73 -1.20 -21.70
N GLN A 169 -17.81 -2.24 -20.86
CA GLN A 169 -18.44 -3.53 -21.15
C GLN A 169 -19.82 -3.68 -20.51
N ASP A 170 -20.40 -2.60 -19.97
CA ASP A 170 -21.70 -2.55 -19.28
C ASP A 170 -21.80 -3.55 -18.11
N LYS A 171 -20.69 -3.75 -17.38
CA LYS A 171 -20.64 -4.69 -16.25
C LYS A 171 -20.83 -3.96 -14.92
N PRO A 172 -21.80 -4.36 -14.07
CA PRO A 172 -21.84 -3.86 -12.70
C PRO A 172 -20.65 -4.43 -11.91
N ILE A 173 -20.12 -3.64 -10.99
CA ILE A 173 -18.84 -3.92 -10.32
C ILE A 173 -19.03 -4.01 -8.80
N ILE A 174 -18.47 -5.05 -8.19
CA ILE A 174 -18.16 -5.02 -6.76
C ILE A 174 -16.76 -4.44 -6.60
N TRP A 175 -16.61 -3.48 -5.68
CA TRP A 175 -15.33 -2.92 -5.30
C TRP A 175 -15.01 -3.17 -3.83
N ALA A 176 -13.78 -3.57 -3.55
CA ALA A 176 -13.27 -3.72 -2.18
C ALA A 176 -11.76 -3.47 -2.07
N PRO A 177 -11.24 -3.21 -0.86
CA PRO A 177 -11.99 -2.99 0.38
C PRO A 177 -12.15 -1.51 0.71
N ASP A 178 -11.45 -0.61 0.02
CA ASP A 178 -11.38 0.81 0.39
C ASP A 178 -12.55 1.60 -0.19
N ARG A 179 -13.41 2.12 0.68
CA ARG A 179 -14.59 2.91 0.31
C ARG A 179 -14.26 4.28 -0.28
N HIS A 180 -13.15 4.90 0.11
CA HIS A 180 -12.76 6.22 -0.38
C HIS A 180 -12.21 6.13 -1.80
N LEU A 181 -11.30 5.17 -2.04
CA LEU A 181 -10.81 4.87 -3.37
C LEU A 181 -11.96 4.39 -4.28
N GLY A 182 -12.86 3.55 -3.75
CA GLY A 182 -14.05 3.12 -4.48
C GLY A 182 -14.95 4.28 -4.91
N ALA A 183 -15.28 5.18 -3.98
CA ALA A 183 -16.08 6.37 -4.27
C ALA A 183 -15.37 7.37 -5.20
N TYR A 184 -14.04 7.48 -5.11
CA TYR A 184 -13.24 8.26 -6.03
C TYR A 184 -13.34 7.68 -7.45
N ILE A 185 -13.16 6.37 -7.61
CA ILE A 185 -13.28 5.69 -8.90
C ILE A 185 -14.69 5.86 -9.47
N GLU A 186 -15.73 5.53 -8.70
CA GLU A 186 -17.14 5.69 -9.12
C GLU A 186 -17.43 7.11 -9.62
N LYS A 187 -16.90 8.12 -8.94
CA LYS A 187 -17.06 9.53 -9.33
C LYS A 187 -16.36 9.89 -10.63
N GLU A 188 -15.16 9.38 -10.86
CA GLU A 188 -14.35 9.73 -12.03
C GLU A 188 -14.79 8.94 -13.28
N THR A 189 -15.19 7.68 -13.12
CA THR A 189 -15.58 6.81 -14.24
C THR A 189 -17.07 6.83 -14.54
N GLY A 190 -17.91 7.06 -13.52
CA GLY A 190 -19.37 6.94 -13.62
C GLY A 190 -19.87 5.48 -13.56
N ALA A 191 -19.00 4.52 -13.25
CA ALA A 191 -19.32 3.10 -13.23
C ALA A 191 -20.36 2.73 -12.16
N ASP A 192 -21.21 1.75 -12.44
CA ASP A 192 -22.17 1.19 -11.47
C ASP A 192 -21.46 0.26 -10.48
N MET A 193 -21.21 0.75 -9.27
CA MET A 193 -20.36 0.09 -8.27
C MET A 193 -21.09 -0.18 -6.94
N VAL A 194 -20.91 -1.38 -6.40
CA VAL A 194 -21.28 -1.72 -5.02
C VAL A 194 -20.01 -1.82 -4.18
N LEU A 195 -19.89 -0.95 -3.19
CA LEU A 195 -18.65 -0.74 -2.44
C LEU A 195 -18.64 -1.48 -1.10
N TRP A 196 -17.60 -2.26 -0.85
CA TRP A 196 -17.22 -2.67 0.51
C TRP A 196 -16.81 -1.46 1.34
N GLN A 197 -17.19 -1.44 2.62
CA GLN A 197 -17.08 -0.26 3.50
C GLN A 197 -15.82 -0.28 4.39
N GLY A 198 -14.69 -0.76 3.88
CA GLY A 198 -13.39 -0.69 4.56
C GLY A 198 -12.70 0.66 4.33
N GLU A 199 -11.67 0.95 5.13
CA GLU A 199 -10.92 2.21 5.04
C GLU A 199 -9.48 2.07 5.55
N CYS A 200 -8.58 2.88 4.98
CA CYS A 200 -7.23 3.02 5.48
C CYS A 200 -7.21 3.93 6.71
N VAL A 201 -6.76 3.41 7.86
CA VAL A 201 -6.67 4.17 9.13
C VAL A 201 -5.69 5.34 9.08
N VAL A 202 -4.83 5.39 8.06
CA VAL A 202 -3.89 6.51 7.86
C VAL A 202 -4.57 7.63 7.07
N HIS A 203 -5.13 7.28 5.91
CA HIS A 203 -5.72 8.26 5.00
C HIS A 203 -7.08 8.80 5.45
N ASP A 204 -7.89 7.99 6.14
CA ASP A 204 -9.18 8.43 6.70
C ASP A 204 -9.01 9.55 7.74
N GLU A 205 -7.84 9.67 8.37
CA GLU A 205 -7.57 10.70 9.37
C GLU A 205 -7.32 12.09 8.78
N PHE A 206 -7.07 12.24 7.47
CA PHE A 206 -6.84 13.57 6.90
C PHE A 206 -8.08 14.46 7.03
N SER A 207 -7.86 15.71 7.45
CA SER A 207 -8.95 16.65 7.71
C SER A 207 -8.94 17.81 6.74
N ALA A 208 -9.99 17.95 5.94
CA ALA A 208 -10.16 19.08 5.02
C ALA A 208 -10.10 20.44 5.75
N GLN A 209 -10.67 20.52 6.97
CA GLN A 209 -10.62 21.75 7.77
C GLN A 209 -9.20 22.09 8.23
N ALA A 210 -8.42 21.08 8.65
CA ALA A 210 -7.04 21.31 9.05
C ALA A 210 -6.16 21.65 7.83
N LEU A 211 -6.41 20.99 6.69
CA LEU A 211 -5.72 21.25 5.44
C LEU A 211 -6.02 22.66 4.91
N GLU A 212 -7.24 23.16 5.06
CA GLU A 212 -7.62 24.53 4.70
C GLU A 212 -6.84 25.56 5.52
N LYS A 213 -6.72 25.35 6.84
CA LYS A 213 -5.87 26.17 7.70
C LYS A 213 -4.41 26.13 7.28
N MET A 214 -3.89 24.96 6.91
CA MET A 214 -2.52 24.82 6.42
C MET A 214 -2.32 25.55 5.07
N LYS A 215 -3.29 25.48 4.15
CA LYS A 215 -3.25 26.22 2.88
C LYS A 215 -3.24 27.74 3.10
N HIS A 216 -3.85 28.26 4.17
CA HIS A 216 -3.71 29.67 4.53
C HIS A 216 -2.29 30.06 4.98
N LEU A 217 -1.53 29.12 5.58
CA LEU A 217 -0.13 29.34 5.97
C LEU A 217 0.82 29.19 4.77
N TYR A 218 0.47 28.32 3.81
CA TYR A 218 1.23 28.06 2.60
C TYR A 218 0.36 28.29 1.35
N PRO A 219 0.00 29.56 1.02
CA PRO A 219 -0.96 29.86 -0.04
C PRO A 219 -0.53 29.35 -1.42
N ASP A 220 0.79 29.35 -1.69
CA ASP A 220 1.37 28.94 -2.97
C ASP A 220 1.75 27.45 -3.01
N ALA A 221 1.54 26.68 -1.93
CA ALA A 221 1.88 25.26 -1.92
C ALA A 221 0.87 24.44 -2.71
N ALA A 222 1.29 23.50 -3.56
CA ALA A 222 0.36 22.55 -4.17
C ALA A 222 0.00 21.44 -3.18
N ILE A 223 -1.22 20.91 -3.26
CA ILE A 223 -1.73 19.83 -2.42
C ILE A 223 -1.74 18.52 -3.22
N LEU A 224 -1.02 17.52 -2.76
CA LEU A 224 -0.95 16.18 -3.34
C LEU A 224 -1.68 15.20 -2.41
N VAL A 225 -2.68 14.49 -2.90
CA VAL A 225 -3.57 13.65 -2.07
C VAL A 225 -3.65 12.22 -2.59
N HIS A 226 -3.51 11.24 -1.70
CA HIS A 226 -3.79 9.85 -2.05
C HIS A 226 -5.32 9.60 -2.09
N PRO A 227 -5.86 8.88 -3.09
CA PRO A 227 -7.31 8.68 -3.27
C PRO A 227 -7.99 7.83 -2.18
N GLU A 228 -7.22 7.21 -1.27
CA GLU A 228 -7.75 6.59 -0.04
C GLU A 228 -8.21 7.62 1.00
N SER A 229 -8.03 8.93 0.74
CA SER A 229 -8.44 10.00 1.64
C SER A 229 -9.92 10.37 1.46
N PRO A 230 -10.57 10.95 2.49
CA PRO A 230 -11.94 11.42 2.37
C PRO A 230 -12.16 12.37 1.18
N ALA A 231 -13.31 12.26 0.51
CA ALA A 231 -13.64 13.08 -0.67
C ALA A 231 -13.51 14.60 -0.44
N SER A 232 -13.72 15.07 0.80
CA SER A 232 -13.52 16.46 1.17
C SER A 232 -12.05 16.91 1.12
N VAL A 233 -11.10 16.00 1.40
CA VAL A 233 -9.65 16.22 1.28
C VAL A 233 -9.24 16.13 -0.18
N VAL A 234 -9.72 15.10 -0.89
CA VAL A 234 -9.44 14.89 -2.33
C VAL A 234 -9.86 16.11 -3.16
N LYS A 235 -11.01 16.74 -2.83
CA LYS A 235 -11.49 17.95 -3.51
C LYS A 235 -10.53 19.15 -3.42
N MET A 236 -9.63 19.18 -2.43
CA MET A 236 -8.65 20.26 -2.26
C MET A 236 -7.34 20.01 -3.02
N ALA A 237 -7.19 18.84 -3.64
CA ALA A 237 -5.95 18.41 -4.27
C ALA A 237 -5.68 19.15 -5.58
N ASP A 238 -4.42 19.55 -5.78
CA ASP A 238 -3.86 19.94 -7.07
C ASP A 238 -3.44 18.69 -7.88
N ALA A 239 -3.14 17.57 -7.20
CA ALA A 239 -2.93 16.26 -7.84
C ALA A 239 -3.42 15.12 -6.94
N VAL A 240 -4.08 14.13 -7.53
CA VAL A 240 -4.59 12.91 -6.87
C VAL A 240 -3.94 11.69 -7.52
N GLY A 241 -3.46 10.74 -6.72
CA GLY A 241 -2.92 9.50 -7.28
C GLY A 241 -2.25 8.56 -6.28
N SER A 242 -1.79 7.42 -6.80
CA SER A 242 -0.93 6.47 -6.08
C SER A 242 0.38 7.11 -5.62
N THR A 243 1.10 6.46 -4.72
CA THR A 243 2.42 6.92 -4.24
C THR A 243 3.38 7.29 -5.37
N SER A 244 3.50 6.44 -6.40
CA SER A 244 4.35 6.69 -7.57
C SER A 244 3.83 7.85 -8.43
N GLN A 245 2.52 7.99 -8.59
CA GLN A 245 1.89 9.13 -9.29
C GLN A 245 2.09 10.45 -8.52
N LEU A 246 2.02 10.44 -7.19
CA LEU A 246 2.30 11.63 -6.36
C LEU A 246 3.76 12.04 -6.43
N ILE A 247 4.71 11.11 -6.42
CA ILE A 247 6.14 11.42 -6.64
C ILE A 247 6.33 12.07 -8.01
N LYS A 248 5.69 11.54 -9.06
CA LYS A 248 5.73 12.14 -10.41
C LYS A 248 5.07 13.52 -10.46
N ALA A 249 3.94 13.70 -9.78
CA ALA A 249 3.27 15.00 -9.65
C ALA A 249 4.18 16.03 -8.97
N ALA A 250 4.89 15.64 -7.91
CA ALA A 250 5.83 16.51 -7.22
C ALA A 250 6.92 17.06 -8.15
N GLN A 251 7.41 16.25 -9.10
CA GLN A 251 8.42 16.67 -10.08
C GLN A 251 7.88 17.60 -11.17
N THR A 252 6.59 17.49 -11.50
CA THR A 252 5.99 18.17 -12.66
C THR A 252 5.26 19.46 -12.29
N LEU A 253 4.74 19.54 -11.06
CA LEU A 253 4.10 20.76 -10.57
C LEU A 253 5.13 21.90 -10.45
N PRO A 254 4.76 23.15 -10.77
CA PRO A 254 5.70 24.28 -10.74
C PRO A 254 5.97 24.80 -9.32
N ASN A 255 5.22 24.35 -8.32
CA ASN A 255 5.25 24.89 -6.96
C ASN A 255 6.54 24.48 -6.23
N GLU A 256 7.12 25.43 -5.49
CA GLU A 256 8.30 25.22 -4.61
C GLU A 256 7.95 24.48 -3.33
N LYS A 257 6.71 24.65 -2.85
CA LYS A 257 6.18 24.00 -1.64
C LYS A 257 5.08 23.01 -2.01
N LEU A 258 5.11 21.82 -1.41
CA LEU A 258 4.12 20.76 -1.65
C LEU A 258 3.59 20.24 -0.32
N ILE A 259 2.27 20.29 -0.11
CA ILE A 259 1.59 19.65 1.02
C ILE A 259 1.17 18.26 0.57
N VAL A 260 1.62 17.22 1.27
CA VAL A 260 1.43 15.82 0.87
C VAL A 260 0.54 15.10 1.88
N ALA A 261 -0.66 14.70 1.44
CA ALA A 261 -1.65 13.95 2.21
C ALA A 261 -1.58 12.46 1.86
N THR A 262 -0.56 11.81 2.41
CA THR A 262 -0.37 10.36 2.40
C THR A 262 0.55 9.95 3.57
N ASP A 263 0.94 8.69 3.65
CA ASP A 263 1.89 8.24 4.67
C ASP A 263 3.26 8.95 4.53
N LYS A 264 3.78 9.40 5.68
CA LYS A 264 5.05 10.13 5.84
C LYS A 264 6.26 9.41 5.23
N GLY A 265 6.29 8.08 5.18
CA GLY A 265 7.44 7.36 4.63
C GLY A 265 7.77 7.75 3.19
N ILE A 266 6.77 8.21 2.42
CA ILE A 266 6.96 8.69 1.04
C ILE A 266 8.00 9.81 0.93
N PHE A 267 8.18 10.61 1.99
CA PHE A 267 9.02 11.79 1.96
C PHE A 267 10.48 11.46 1.68
N TYR A 268 10.97 10.28 2.08
CA TYR A 268 12.32 9.86 1.75
C TYR A 268 12.55 9.84 0.25
N LYS A 269 11.74 9.05 -0.48
CA LYS A 269 11.87 8.95 -1.93
C LYS A 269 11.47 10.25 -2.61
N MET A 270 10.37 10.89 -2.19
CA MET A 270 9.90 12.11 -2.81
C MET A 270 10.94 13.23 -2.72
N GLN A 271 11.59 13.42 -1.57
CA GLN A 271 12.61 14.46 -1.40
C GLN A 271 13.86 14.19 -2.25
N GLN A 272 14.24 12.93 -2.48
CA GLN A 272 15.32 12.59 -3.42
C GLN A 272 14.98 13.03 -4.86
N MET A 273 13.71 12.97 -5.25
CA MET A 273 13.26 13.30 -6.61
C MET A 273 13.06 14.80 -6.85
N VAL A 274 12.87 15.57 -5.78
CA VAL A 274 12.70 17.04 -5.80
C VAL A 274 13.53 17.71 -4.68
N PRO A 275 14.87 17.60 -4.71
CA PRO A 275 15.74 18.07 -3.62
C PRO A 275 15.64 19.58 -3.35
N GLU A 276 15.18 20.36 -4.33
CA GLU A 276 14.98 21.80 -4.26
C GLU A 276 13.64 22.23 -3.65
N LYS A 277 12.68 21.30 -3.51
CA LYS A 277 11.33 21.61 -3.03
C LYS A 277 11.16 21.36 -1.54
N GLU A 278 10.32 22.17 -0.93
CA GLU A 278 9.90 21.99 0.46
C GLU A 278 8.65 21.10 0.51
N LEU A 279 8.79 19.92 1.09
CA LEU A 279 7.69 18.99 1.31
C LEU A 279 7.15 19.17 2.73
N VAL A 280 5.83 19.25 2.85
CA VAL A 280 5.12 19.45 4.13
C VAL A 280 4.07 18.35 4.31
N GLU A 281 4.07 17.69 5.47
CA GLU A 281 3.07 16.68 5.82
C GLU A 281 1.69 17.34 5.97
N ALA A 282 0.65 16.78 5.33
CA ALA A 282 -0.71 17.25 5.52
C ALA A 282 -1.20 16.94 6.94
N PRO A 283 -2.07 17.80 7.52
CA PRO A 283 -2.52 17.62 8.88
C PRO A 283 -3.63 16.56 8.98
N THR A 284 -3.58 15.74 10.03
CA THR A 284 -4.65 14.82 10.41
C THR A 284 -5.61 15.46 11.41
N ALA A 285 -6.79 14.86 11.60
CA ALA A 285 -7.80 15.32 12.56
C ALA A 285 -7.35 15.21 14.03
N GLY A 286 -6.29 14.45 14.31
CA GLY A 286 -5.72 14.33 15.65
C GLY A 286 -4.59 15.32 15.91
N ALA A 287 -4.76 16.18 16.91
CA ALA A 287 -3.68 17.04 17.40
C ALA A 287 -3.02 16.42 18.65
N GLY A 288 -1.69 16.29 18.65
CA GLY A 288 -0.92 15.79 19.79
C GLY A 288 -1.26 14.34 20.16
N ALA A 289 -1.71 14.11 21.39
CA ALA A 289 -1.92 12.77 21.96
C ALA A 289 -3.21 12.05 21.49
N THR A 290 -4.04 12.67 20.64
CA THR A 290 -5.31 12.11 20.15
C THR A 290 -5.25 11.54 18.74
N CYS A 291 -4.10 11.72 18.09
CA CYS A 291 -3.81 11.23 16.76
C CYS A 291 -3.61 9.71 16.78
N ARG A 292 -4.31 8.96 15.93
CA ARG A 292 -4.15 7.50 15.92
C ARG A 292 -2.93 7.12 15.08
N SER A 293 -2.80 7.64 13.87
CA SER A 293 -1.66 7.33 12.98
C SER A 293 -0.70 8.50 12.76
N CYS A 294 -1.20 9.74 12.73
CA CYS A 294 -0.40 10.94 12.38
C CYS A 294 0.27 10.82 11.02
N ALA A 295 -0.50 10.35 10.03
CA ALA A 295 -0.01 10.07 8.69
C ALA A 295 1.16 9.06 8.69
N HIS A 296 1.18 8.14 9.67
CA HIS A 296 2.21 7.12 9.78
C HIS A 296 1.57 5.77 10.10
N CYS A 297 1.71 4.82 9.16
CA CYS A 297 1.17 3.49 9.28
C CYS A 297 1.91 2.71 10.37
N PRO A 298 1.24 2.31 11.46
CA PRO A 298 1.91 1.64 12.58
C PRO A 298 2.42 0.25 12.20
N TRP A 299 1.83 -0.41 11.18
CA TRP A 299 2.31 -1.69 10.68
C TRP A 299 3.50 -1.55 9.74
N MET A 300 3.57 -0.49 8.92
CA MET A 300 4.77 -0.23 8.10
C MET A 300 5.99 0.01 8.99
N ALA A 301 5.82 0.68 10.13
CA ALA A 301 6.86 0.91 11.14
C ALA A 301 7.44 -0.38 11.75
N MET A 302 6.76 -1.54 11.63
CA MET A 302 7.26 -2.81 12.15
C MET A 302 8.44 -3.39 11.36
N ASN A 303 8.75 -2.82 10.19
CA ASN A 303 9.80 -3.29 9.28
C ASN A 303 11.21 -2.77 9.64
N GLY A 304 11.50 -2.54 10.92
CA GLY A 304 12.77 -1.98 11.38
C GLY A 304 13.98 -2.90 11.19
N LEU A 305 15.19 -2.34 11.27
CA LEU A 305 16.46 -3.05 11.02
C LEU A 305 16.60 -4.35 11.81
N LYS A 306 16.34 -4.31 13.13
CA LYS A 306 16.42 -5.50 13.98
C LYS A 306 15.45 -6.60 13.55
N ALA A 307 14.25 -6.24 13.07
CA ALA A 307 13.27 -7.21 12.59
C ALA A 307 13.69 -7.83 11.25
N ILE A 308 14.26 -7.03 10.34
CA ILE A 308 14.84 -7.52 9.07
C ILE A 308 15.99 -8.49 9.34
N GLU A 309 16.93 -8.12 10.22
CA GLU A 309 18.04 -9.00 10.62
C GLU A 309 17.51 -10.31 11.19
N ASN A 310 16.59 -10.25 12.15
CA ASN A 310 16.00 -11.44 12.77
C ASN A 310 15.33 -12.36 11.75
N ALA A 311 14.60 -11.80 10.78
CA ALA A 311 13.96 -12.56 9.72
C ALA A 311 14.98 -13.28 8.84
N LEU A 312 16.09 -12.63 8.48
CA LEU A 312 17.14 -13.23 7.66
C LEU A 312 17.95 -14.28 8.42
N GLU A 313 18.20 -14.08 9.72
CA GLU A 313 18.94 -15.04 10.55
C GLU A 313 18.12 -16.30 10.84
N ASN A 314 16.88 -16.11 11.29
CA ASN A 314 16.08 -17.18 11.86
C ASN A 314 15.07 -17.78 10.88
N GLY A 315 14.54 -17.00 9.93
CA GLY A 315 13.54 -17.46 8.96
C GLY A 315 12.37 -18.21 9.62
N GLY A 316 11.88 -19.24 8.93
CA GLY A 316 10.90 -20.19 9.48
C GLY A 316 9.49 -19.62 9.64
N GLU A 317 8.63 -20.36 10.35
CA GLU A 317 7.18 -20.06 10.45
C GLU A 317 6.85 -18.66 11.01
N GLU A 318 7.76 -18.02 11.73
CA GLU A 318 7.57 -16.66 12.28
C GLU A 318 7.73 -15.55 11.23
N HIS A 319 8.38 -15.85 10.11
CA HIS A 319 8.81 -14.87 9.10
C HIS A 319 8.43 -15.26 7.67
N GLU A 320 8.31 -16.54 7.38
CA GLU A 320 8.04 -17.04 6.04
C GLU A 320 6.55 -16.98 5.70
N ILE A 321 6.25 -16.41 4.54
CA ILE A 321 4.91 -16.39 3.98
C ILE A 321 4.62 -17.73 3.32
N HIS A 322 3.56 -18.38 3.81
CA HIS A 322 2.96 -19.55 3.19
C HIS A 322 1.54 -19.22 2.70
N VAL A 323 1.24 -19.60 1.47
CA VAL A 323 -0.09 -19.51 0.87
C VAL A 323 -0.46 -20.89 0.38
N ASP A 324 -1.62 -21.41 0.79
CA ASP A 324 -2.14 -22.70 0.31
C ASP A 324 -2.21 -22.71 -1.22
N ASP A 325 -1.78 -23.79 -1.86
CA ASP A 325 -1.69 -23.86 -3.31
C ASP A 325 -3.04 -23.68 -4.01
N THR A 326 -4.14 -24.15 -3.41
CA THR A 326 -5.49 -23.96 -3.97
C THR A 326 -5.89 -22.50 -3.95
N VAL A 327 -5.57 -21.79 -2.86
CA VAL A 327 -5.80 -20.33 -2.75
C VAL A 327 -4.89 -19.59 -3.72
N ARG A 328 -3.62 -19.99 -3.79
CA ARG A 328 -2.59 -19.39 -4.64
C ARG A 328 -2.98 -19.43 -6.11
N GLU A 329 -3.36 -20.61 -6.62
CA GLU A 329 -3.75 -20.80 -8.02
C GLU A 329 -4.94 -19.93 -8.41
N LYS A 330 -5.93 -19.80 -7.52
CA LYS A 330 -7.08 -18.93 -7.73
C LYS A 330 -6.70 -17.45 -7.70
N ALA A 331 -5.91 -17.02 -6.72
CA ALA A 331 -5.47 -15.63 -6.58
C ALA A 331 -4.52 -15.19 -7.71
N LEU A 332 -3.79 -16.13 -8.31
CA LEU A 332 -2.89 -15.87 -9.43
C LEU A 332 -3.63 -15.39 -10.69
N ILE A 333 -4.88 -15.85 -10.91
CA ILE A 333 -5.68 -15.47 -12.08
C ILE A 333 -5.93 -13.95 -12.14
N PRO A 334 -6.55 -13.31 -11.13
CA PRO A 334 -6.81 -11.88 -11.16
C PRO A 334 -5.54 -11.04 -11.01
N LEU A 335 -4.48 -11.55 -10.34
CA LEU A 335 -3.17 -10.90 -10.33
C LEU A 335 -2.52 -10.87 -11.71
N ASN A 336 -2.57 -11.96 -12.47
CA ASN A 336 -2.04 -11.97 -13.84
C ASN A 336 -2.84 -11.07 -14.77
N ARG A 337 -4.17 -10.98 -14.62
CA ARG A 337 -4.99 -10.00 -15.35
C ARG A 337 -4.50 -8.57 -15.10
N MET A 338 -4.27 -8.21 -13.83
CA MET A 338 -3.70 -6.93 -13.45
C MET A 338 -2.34 -6.66 -14.09
N LEU A 339 -1.41 -7.62 -13.98
CA LEU A 339 -0.04 -7.48 -14.47
C LEU A 339 0.02 -7.33 -15.99
N ASN A 340 -0.80 -8.12 -16.70
CA ASN A 340 -0.92 -8.09 -18.16
C ASN A 340 -1.51 -6.76 -18.64
N PHE A 341 -2.61 -6.31 -18.04
CA PHE A 341 -3.24 -5.02 -18.37
C PHE A 341 -2.25 -3.87 -18.17
N ALA A 342 -1.56 -3.84 -17.03
CA ALA A 342 -0.55 -2.82 -16.75
C ALA A 342 0.73 -2.94 -17.59
N ALA A 343 0.93 -4.04 -18.33
CA ALA A 343 2.00 -4.16 -19.32
C ALA A 343 1.55 -3.64 -20.69
N GLU A 344 0.31 -3.95 -21.09
CA GLU A 344 -0.31 -3.46 -22.33
C GLU A 344 -0.43 -1.94 -22.35
N MET A 345 -0.76 -1.29 -21.23
CA MET A 345 -0.81 0.18 -21.13
C MET A 345 0.54 0.89 -21.30
N LYS A 346 1.67 0.18 -21.11
CA LYS A 346 3.01 0.74 -21.28
C LYS A 346 3.54 0.59 -22.71
N GLY A 347 2.89 -0.22 -23.55
CA GLY A 347 3.27 -0.49 -24.95
C GLY A 347 2.53 0.40 -25.93
#